data_AF-A0A5C4LPU4-F1
#
_entry.id   AF-A0A5C4LPU4-F1
#
_cell.length_a   1.000
_cell.length_b   1.000
_cell.length_c   1.000
_cell.angle_alpha   90.00
_cell.angle_beta   90.00
_cell.angle_gamma   90.00
#
_symmetry.space_group_name_H-M   'P 1'
#
loop_
_entity.id
_entity.type
_entity.pdbx_description
1 polymer ?
#
loop_
_entity_poly.entity_id
_entity_poly.type
_entity_poly.pdbx_seq_one_letter_code
_entity_poly.pdbx_strand_id
1 'polypeptide(L)'
;MRYHDLDLRGLKCPLPVLRTAKALRGLAPGEGLSVRCTDPMAAIDIPNLLRETGDRLDRMERDDGVLTFEVRRGPGAGRHAETEEDAA
;
A
#
# COMPACT_ATOMS: atom_id res chain seq x y z
N MET A 1 -6.37 1.40 17.13
CA MET A 1 -6.08 0.59 15.93
C MET A 1 -4.59 0.69 15.65
N ARG A 2 -3.92 -0.38 15.21
CA ARG A 2 -2.47 -0.37 14.92
C ARG A 2 -2.24 -0.49 13.41
N TYR A 3 -1.22 0.19 12.91
CA TYR A 3 -0.78 0.10 11.52
C TYR A 3 0.53 -0.69 11.45
N HIS A 4 0.65 -1.55 10.44
CA HIS A 4 1.90 -2.20 10.07
C HIS A 4 2.77 -1.21 9.28
N ASP A 5 4.03 -1.05 9.64
CA ASP A 5 4.92 -0.11 8.96
C ASP A 5 5.52 -0.71 7.68
N LEU A 6 5.47 0.06 6.59
CA LEU A 6 6.09 -0.26 5.31
C LEU A 6 6.90 0.95 4.82
N ASP A 7 8.22 0.82 4.86
CA ASP A 7 9.14 1.85 4.38
C ASP A 7 9.55 1.57 2.93
N LEU A 8 9.14 2.46 2.02
CA LEU A 8 9.40 2.43 0.58
C LEU A 8 10.13 3.69 0.14
N ARG A 9 10.75 4.44 1.07
CA ARG A 9 11.58 5.60 0.73
C ARG A 9 12.74 5.17 -0.19
N GLY A 10 13.10 6.04 -1.12
CA GLY A 10 14.13 5.75 -2.14
C GLY A 10 13.65 4.89 -3.31
N LEU A 11 12.47 4.25 -3.22
CA LEU A 11 11.88 3.56 -4.35
C LEU A 11 11.17 4.56 -5.28
N LYS A 12 11.19 4.26 -6.59
CA LYS A 12 10.52 5.04 -7.64
C LYS A 12 9.43 4.23 -8.30
N CYS A 13 8.46 4.91 -8.91
CA CYS A 13 7.38 4.30 -9.69
C CYS A 13 7.93 3.24 -10.66
N PRO A 14 7.32 2.03 -10.74
CA PRO A 14 6.05 1.63 -10.10
C PRO A 14 6.19 0.94 -8.72
N LEU A 15 7.40 0.91 -8.15
CA LEU A 15 7.69 0.06 -6.98
C LEU A 15 6.86 0.37 -5.73
N PRO A 16 6.62 1.66 -5.34
CA PRO A 16 5.83 1.95 -4.15
C PRO A 16 4.43 1.32 -4.19
N VAL A 17 3.79 1.35 -5.35
CA VAL A 17 2.43 0.82 -5.57
C VAL A 17 2.44 -0.70 -5.50
N LEU A 18 3.35 -1.36 -6.21
CA LEU A 18 3.43 -2.82 -6.25
C LEU A 18 3.72 -3.42 -4.87
N ARG A 19 4.61 -2.79 -4.09
CA ARG A 19 4.94 -3.22 -2.73
C ARG A 19 3.79 -2.97 -1.77
N THR A 20 3.10 -1.83 -1.89
CA THR A 20 1.89 -1.53 -1.11
C THR A 20 0.80 -2.56 -1.38
N ALA A 21 0.53 -2.87 -2.65
CA ALA A 21 -0.45 -3.88 -3.04
C ALA A 21 -0.09 -5.27 -2.48
N LYS A 22 1.18 -5.67 -2.56
CA LYS A 22 1.65 -6.95 -1.99
C LYS A 22 1.45 -7.00 -0.47
N ALA A 23 1.76 -5.92 0.24
CA ALA A 23 1.56 -5.85 1.69
C ALA A 23 0.08 -5.92 2.07
N LEU A 24 -0.78 -5.16 1.41
CA LEU A 24 -2.23 -5.17 1.66
C LEU A 24 -2.86 -6.55 1.41
N ARG A 25 -2.39 -7.31 0.41
CA ARG A 25 -2.85 -8.69 0.18
C ARG A 25 -2.58 -9.63 1.36
N GLY A 26 -1.54 -9.37 2.16
CA GLY A 26 -1.20 -10.18 3.34
C GLY A 26 -1.96 -9.79 4.61
N LEU A 27 -2.73 -8.70 4.59
CA LEU A 27 -3.46 -8.20 5.75
C LEU A 27 -4.89 -8.73 5.81
N ALA A 28 -5.38 -8.97 7.03
CA ALA A 28 -6.77 -9.27 7.29
C ALA A 28 -7.64 -8.00 7.13
N PRO A 29 -8.92 -8.14 6.72
CA PRO A 29 -9.85 -7.02 6.69
C PRO A 29 -9.91 -6.25 8.02
N GLY A 30 -9.80 -4.93 7.95
CA GLY A 30 -9.77 -4.05 9.12
C GLY A 30 -8.38 -3.77 9.68
N GLU A 31 -7.34 -4.49 9.27
CA GLU A 31 -5.95 -4.16 9.63
C GLU A 31 -5.44 -2.93 8.88
N GLY A 32 -4.48 -2.23 9.48
CA GLY A 32 -3.90 -1.00 8.95
C GLY A 32 -2.49 -1.19 8.40
N LEU A 33 -2.13 -0.47 7.34
CA LEU A 33 -0.77 -0.35 6.79
C LEU A 33 -0.35 1.14 6.75
N SER A 34 0.82 1.47 7.28
CA SER A 34 1.44 2.80 7.18
C SER A 34 2.56 2.75 6.16
N VAL A 35 2.39 3.41 5.02
CA VAL A 35 3.34 3.41 3.90
C VAL A 35 4.08 4.73 3.85
N ARG A 36 5.42 4.69 3.85
CA ARG A 36 6.26 5.89 3.65
C ARG A 36 7.00 5.81 2.34
N CYS A 37 6.94 6.85 1.51
CA CYS A 37 7.66 6.89 0.24
C CYS A 37 8.12 8.31 -0.09
N THR A 38 9.16 8.43 -0.92
CA THR A 38 9.69 9.72 -1.39
C THR A 38 9.37 9.99 -2.86
N ASP A 39 8.67 9.07 -3.52
CA ASP A 39 8.25 9.23 -4.92
C ASP A 39 7.01 10.14 -4.98
N PRO A 40 7.05 11.29 -5.67
CA PRO A 40 5.90 12.17 -5.82
C PRO A 40 4.71 11.50 -6.51
N MET A 41 4.94 10.51 -7.38
CA MET A 41 3.85 9.80 -8.09
C MET A 41 2.99 8.96 -7.15
N ALA A 42 3.54 8.52 -6.01
CA ALA A 42 2.80 7.74 -5.02
C ALA A 42 1.58 8.50 -4.45
N ALA A 43 1.59 9.84 -4.47
CA ALA A 43 0.45 10.67 -4.06
C ALA A 43 -0.79 10.47 -4.95
N ILE A 44 -0.60 9.98 -6.18
CA ILE A 44 -1.69 9.69 -7.13
C ILE A 44 -1.92 8.19 -7.19
N ASP A 45 -0.85 7.41 -7.30
CA ASP A 45 -0.95 5.98 -7.59
C ASP A 45 -1.45 5.17 -6.40
N ILE A 46 -1.07 5.51 -5.16
CA ILE A 46 -1.58 4.81 -3.97
C ILE A 46 -3.08 5.02 -3.83
N PRO A 47 -3.64 6.25 -3.84
CA PRO A 47 -5.09 6.43 -3.81
C PRO A 47 -5.84 5.69 -4.93
N ASN A 48 -5.28 5.60 -6.13
CA ASN A 48 -5.87 4.83 -7.23
C ASN A 48 -5.88 3.32 -6.93
N LEU A 49 -4.74 2.76 -6.48
CA LEU A 49 -4.65 1.37 -6.03
C LEU A 49 -5.73 1.05 -4.99
N LEU A 50 -5.94 1.92 -3.99
CA LEU A 50 -6.92 1.69 -2.93
C LEU A 50 -8.37 1.68 -3.47
N ARG A 51 -8.69 2.58 -4.40
CA ARG A 51 -10.00 2.58 -5.09
C ARG A 51 -10.24 1.31 -5.88
N GLU A 52 -9.22 0.82 -6.59
CA GLU A 52 -9.29 -0.42 -7.38
C GLU A 52 -9.43 -1.67 -6.50
N THR A 53 -8.75 -1.69 -5.37
CA THR A 53 -8.73 -2.84 -4.44
C THR A 53 -9.85 -2.85 -3.41
N GLY A 54 -10.61 -1.75 -3.29
CA GLY A 54 -11.64 -1.58 -2.28
C GLY A 54 -11.09 -1.31 -0.87
N ASP A 55 -9.81 -0.96 -0.77
CA ASP A 55 -9.14 -0.56 0.46
C ASP A 55 -9.42 0.92 0.78
N ARG A 56 -9.17 1.33 2.03
CA ARG A 56 -9.50 2.69 2.50
C ARG A 56 -8.24 3.48 2.82
N LEU A 57 -8.18 4.70 2.34
CA LEU A 57 -7.20 5.69 2.77
C LEU A 57 -7.73 6.40 4.02
N ASP A 58 -7.10 6.16 5.16
CA ASP A 58 -7.46 6.80 6.43
C ASP A 58 -6.76 8.16 6.57
N ARG A 59 -5.49 8.25 6.16
CA ARG A 59 -4.70 9.49 6.23
C ARG A 59 -3.67 9.54 5.11
N MET A 60 -3.39 10.74 4.62
CA MET A 60 -2.27 11.02 3.72
C MET A 60 -1.61 12.30 4.16
N GLU A 61 -0.30 12.26 4.33
CA GLU A 61 0.50 13.42 4.70
C GLU A 61 1.76 13.53 3.87
N ARG A 62 2.27 14.76 3.82
CA ARG A 62 3.56 15.08 3.24
C ARG A 62 4.33 15.90 4.26
N ASP A 63 5.48 15.38 4.66
CA ASP A 63 6.43 16.09 5.53
C ASP A 63 7.86 15.82 5.06
N ASP A 64 8.67 16.87 4.99
CA ASP A 64 10.08 16.83 4.56
C ASP A 64 10.36 15.95 3.31
N GLY A 65 9.50 16.06 2.29
CA GLY A 65 9.62 15.27 1.04
C GLY A 65 9.24 13.79 1.16
N VAL A 66 8.78 13.34 2.33
CA VAL A 66 8.24 12.01 2.57
C VAL A 66 6.71 12.07 2.56
N LEU A 67 6.11 11.25 1.71
CA LEU A 67 4.68 10.95 1.73
C LEU A 67 4.42 9.80 2.69
N THR A 68 3.44 9.97 3.58
CA THR A 68 2.97 8.93 4.50
C THR A 68 1.50 8.64 4.23
N PHE A 69 1.14 7.38 4.05
CA PHE A 69 -0.23 6.92 3.83
C PHE A 69 -0.62 5.93 4.92
N GLU A 70 -1.66 6.25 5.68
CA GLU A 70 -2.30 5.28 6.57
C GLU A 70 -3.49 4.68 5.82
N VAL A 71 -3.40 3.39 5.55
CA VAL A 71 -4.33 2.63 4.74
C VAL A 71 -4.97 1.55 5.60
N ARG A 72 -6.22 1.23 5.35
CA ARG A 72 -6.95 0.14 5.99
C ARG A 72 -7.42 -0.87 4.97
N ARG A 73 -7.18 -2.14 5.26
CA ARG A 73 -7.66 -3.26 4.45
C ARG A 73 -9.18 -3.30 4.43
N GLY A 74 -9.77 -3.27 3.24
CA GLY A 74 -11.20 -3.33 3.03
C GLY A 74 -11.78 -4.73 3.28
N PRO A 75 -13.12 -4.84 3.40
CA PRO A 75 -13.82 -6.11 3.62
C PRO A 75 -13.79 -7.06 2.41
N GLY A 76 -13.22 -6.66 1.27
CA GLY A 76 -13.17 -7.52 0.09
C GLY A 76 -12.17 -7.09 -0.98
N ALA A 77 -11.13 -7.91 -1.16
CA ALA A 77 -10.69 -8.48 -2.44
C ALA A 77 -9.50 -9.43 -2.17
N GLY A 78 -9.77 -10.55 -1.49
CA GLY A 78 -8.87 -11.71 -1.46
C GLY A 78 -9.03 -12.58 -2.72
N ARG A 79 -9.19 -11.96 -3.89
CA ARG A 79 -9.41 -12.67 -5.17
C ARG A 79 -8.56 -12.10 -6.29
N HIS A 80 -7.24 -12.25 -6.15
CA HIS A 80 -6.38 -12.61 -7.28
C HIS A 80 -5.39 -13.63 -6.72
N ALA A 81 -5.72 -14.90 -6.95
CA ALA A 81 -4.82 -16.02 -6.80
C ALA A 81 -3.84 -15.99 -7.99
N GLU A 82 -2.55 -15.82 -7.71
CA GLU A 82 -1.45 -16.15 -8.64
C GLU A 82 -0.33 -16.70 -7.74
N THR A 83 -0.33 -18.02 -7.56
CA THR A 83 0.67 -18.95 -8.13
C THR A 83 2.08 -18.67 -7.62
N GLU A 84 2.58 -19.63 -6.85
CA GLU A 84 4.00 -19.86 -6.60
C GLU A 84 4.77 -19.83 -7.93
N GLU A 85 5.53 -18.77 -8.17
CA GLU A 85 6.59 -18.76 -9.16
C GLU A 85 7.71 -17.85 -8.65
N ASP A 86 8.53 -18.39 -7.76
CA ASP A 86 9.98 -18.13 -7.65
C ASP A 86 10.55 -18.93 -6.45
N ALA A 87 10.78 -20.22 -6.68
CA ALA A 87 11.76 -21.05 -5.96
C ALA A 87 11.99 -22.36 -6.73
N ALA A 88 12.63 -22.24 -7.89
CA ALA A 88 13.38 -23.33 -8.53
C ALA A 88 14.86 -22.97 -8.47
#